data_AF-A0AAV9LZV0-F1
#
_entry.id   AF-A0AAV9LZV0-F1
#
_cell.length_a   1.000
_cell.length_b   1.000
_cell.length_c   1.000
_cell.angle_alpha   90.00
_cell.angle_beta   90.00
_cell.angle_gamma   90.00
#
_symmetry.space_group_name_H-M   'P 1'
#
loop_
_entity.id
_entity.type
_entity.pdbx_description
1 polymer ?
#
loop_
_entity_poly.entity_id
_entity_poly.type
_entity_poly.pdbx_seq_one_letter_code
_entity_poly.pdbx_strand_id
1 'polypeptide(L)'
;MAEENHQLRIDFISDEIREIAYKGQPTTLYQINDEVEVARQIFGFISSYLHATILYPVGAFHYKVQYKTLVTDDERYSKQYSNKEIYNNRF
;
A
#
# COMPACT_ATOMS: atom_id res chain seq x y z
N MET A 1 18.38 -12.63 19.96
CA MET A 1 17.83 -14.01 20.08
C MET A 1 16.34 -14.06 20.44
N ALA A 2 15.88 -13.65 21.64
CA ALA A 2 14.45 -13.71 21.98
C ALA A 2 13.59 -12.70 21.19
N GLU A 3 14.07 -11.45 21.08
CA GLU A 3 13.41 -10.37 20.33
C GLU A 3 13.30 -10.69 18.83
N GLU A 4 14.38 -11.20 18.23
CA GLU A 4 14.41 -11.59 16.81
C GLU A 4 13.41 -12.71 16.52
N ASN A 5 13.28 -13.70 17.42
CA ASN A 5 12.31 -14.79 17.27
C ASN A 5 10.86 -14.29 17.43
N HIS A 6 10.65 -13.30 18.30
CA HIS A 6 9.35 -12.63 18.43
C HIS A 6 8.99 -11.86 17.15
N GLN A 7 9.92 -11.07 16.60
CA GLN A 7 9.70 -10.31 15.38
C GLN A 7 9.38 -11.22 14.19
N LEU A 8 10.12 -12.32 14.01
CA LEU A 8 9.87 -13.29 12.95
C LEU A 8 8.45 -13.88 13.00
N ARG A 9 7.91 -14.12 14.21
CA ARG A 9 6.53 -14.60 14.37
C ARG A 9 5.48 -13.55 14.02
N ILE A 10 5.72 -12.29 14.39
CA ILE A 10 4.83 -11.17 14.05
C ILE A 10 4.82 -10.95 12.54
N ASP A 11 5.97 -11.03 11.89
CA ASP A 11 6.09 -10.89 10.45
C ASP A 11 5.34 -12.02 9.73
N PHE A 12 5.54 -13.28 10.16
CA PHE A 12 4.82 -14.43 9.61
C PHE A 12 3.30 -14.29 9.73
N ILE A 13 2.80 -13.90 10.91
CA ILE A 13 1.35 -13.70 11.12
C ILE A 13 0.83 -12.53 10.28
N SER A 14 1.62 -11.46 10.14
CA SER A 14 1.23 -10.30 9.34
C SER A 14 1.11 -10.66 7.85
N ASP A 15 1.99 -11.52 7.34
CA ASP A 15 1.93 -11.99 5.96
C ASP A 15 0.72 -12.89 5.72
N GLU A 16 0.43 -13.84 6.60
CA GLU A 16 -0.78 -14.66 6.54
C GLU A 16 -2.07 -13.82 6.53
N ILE A 17 -2.13 -12.78 7.37
CA ILE A 17 -3.28 -11.87 7.40
C ILE A 17 -3.42 -11.11 6.08
N ARG A 18 -2.31 -10.63 5.48
CA ARG A 18 -2.32 -9.94 4.18
C ARG A 18 -2.81 -10.86 3.07
N GLU A 19 -2.29 -12.09 3.03
CA GLU A 19 -2.70 -13.12 2.06
C GLU A 19 -4.22 -13.34 2.11
N ILE A 20 -4.77 -13.52 3.30
CA ILE A 20 -6.22 -13.74 3.48
C ILE A 20 -7.02 -12.49 3.08
N ALA A 21 -6.62 -11.30 3.54
CA ALA A 21 -7.37 -10.06 3.32
C ALA A 21 -7.45 -9.64 1.85
N TYR A 22 -6.43 -10.00 1.05
CA TYR A 22 -6.30 -9.58 -0.34
C TYR A 22 -6.38 -10.75 -1.34
N LYS A 23 -6.78 -11.94 -0.87
CA LYS A 23 -6.93 -13.13 -1.72
C LYS A 23 -7.93 -12.89 -2.86
N GLY A 24 -7.52 -13.21 -4.08
CA GLY A 24 -8.41 -13.20 -5.24
C GLY A 24 -8.77 -11.80 -5.75
N GLN A 25 -8.02 -10.76 -5.36
CA GLN A 25 -8.18 -9.44 -5.97
C GLN A 25 -7.84 -9.48 -7.46
N PRO A 26 -8.68 -8.86 -8.32
CA PRO A 26 -8.42 -8.85 -9.75
C PRO A 26 -7.15 -8.06 -10.04
N THR A 27 -6.34 -8.57 -10.96
CA THR A 27 -5.18 -7.85 -11.47
C THR A 27 -5.64 -6.79 -12.47
N THR A 28 -6.15 -5.68 -11.93
CA THR A 28 -6.60 -4.54 -12.74
C THR A 28 -5.40 -3.71 -13.18
N LEU A 29 -5.35 -3.39 -14.47
CA LEU A 29 -4.40 -2.42 -15.01
C LEU A 29 -5.04 -1.03 -14.96
N TYR A 30 -4.36 -0.09 -14.32
CA TYR A 30 -4.79 1.30 -14.22
C TYR A 30 -4.02 2.21 -15.17
N GLN A 31 -4.68 3.29 -15.58
CA GLN A 31 -4.12 4.36 -16.40
C GLN A 31 -3.74 5.58 -15.56
N ILE A 32 -2.92 6.45 -16.14
CA ILE A 32 -2.57 7.74 -15.51
C ILE A 32 -3.85 8.56 -15.32
N ASN A 33 -3.99 9.15 -14.13
CA ASN A 33 -5.14 9.91 -13.64
C ASN A 33 -6.36 9.09 -13.23
N ASP A 34 -6.31 7.75 -13.25
CA ASP A 34 -7.38 6.94 -12.67
C ASP A 34 -7.53 7.22 -11.16
N GLU A 35 -8.77 7.33 -10.69
CA GLU A 35 -9.08 7.40 -9.27
C GLU A 35 -9.26 5.98 -8.72
N VAL A 36 -8.54 5.67 -7.64
CA VAL A 36 -8.48 4.33 -7.05
C VAL A 36 -8.56 4.38 -5.53
N GLU A 37 -8.97 3.26 -4.93
CA GLU A 37 -8.84 3.01 -3.50
C GLU A 37 -7.66 2.08 -3.25
N VAL A 38 -6.73 2.51 -2.39
CA VAL A 38 -5.50 1.78 -2.13
C VAL A 38 -5.53 1.21 -0.73
N ALA A 39 -5.38 -0.11 -0.63
CA ALA A 39 -5.31 -0.81 0.65
C ALA A 39 -3.99 -0.52 1.36
N ARG A 40 -4.05 -0.21 2.66
CA ARG A 40 -2.85 0.01 3.48
C ARG A 40 -2.43 -1.31 4.14
N GLN A 41 -1.34 -1.90 3.69
CA GLN A 41 -0.86 -3.21 4.19
C GLN A 41 0.00 -3.12 5.47
N ILE A 42 -0.03 -1.98 6.18
CA ILE A 42 0.70 -1.81 7.44
C ILE A 42 -0.12 -2.45 8.57
N PHE A 43 0.53 -3.16 9.49
CA PHE A 43 -0.10 -3.69 10.69
C PHE A 43 -0.88 -2.61 11.44
N GLY A 44 -2.11 -2.91 11.87
CA GLY A 44 -3.05 -1.94 12.45
C GLY A 44 -3.88 -1.14 11.43
N PHE A 45 -3.58 -1.24 10.13
CA PHE A 45 -4.33 -0.61 9.03
C PHE A 45 -4.77 -1.58 7.95
N ILE A 46 -4.53 -2.89 8.13
CA ILE A 46 -5.01 -3.93 7.22
C ILE A 46 -6.55 -3.87 7.21
N SER A 47 -7.17 -3.83 6.02
CA SER A 47 -8.59 -3.52 5.76
C SER A 47 -8.94 -2.02 5.63
N SER A 48 -7.99 -1.10 5.78
CA SER A 48 -8.23 0.32 5.47
C SER A 48 -7.87 0.63 4.02
N TYR A 49 -8.78 1.35 3.36
CA TYR A 49 -8.63 1.82 1.99
C TYR A 49 -8.61 3.34 1.98
N LEU A 50 -7.71 3.90 1.17
CA LEU A 50 -7.57 5.35 1.02
C LEU A 50 -7.69 5.72 -0.44
N HIS A 51 -8.44 6.79 -0.70
CA HIS A 51 -8.59 7.32 -2.04
C HIS A 51 -7.27 7.93 -2.54
N ALA A 52 -6.93 7.62 -3.78
CA ALA A 52 -5.75 8.11 -4.45
C ALA A 52 -5.97 8.26 -5.97
N THR A 53 -5.04 8.93 -6.63
CA THR A 53 -4.98 9.06 -8.09
C THR A 53 -3.70 8.43 -8.61
N ILE A 54 -3.78 7.66 -9.68
CA ILE A 54 -2.60 7.08 -10.35
C ILE A 54 -1.79 8.18 -11.02
N LEU A 55 -0.49 8.27 -10.69
CA LEU A 55 0.43 9.21 -11.33
C LEU A 55 1.14 8.58 -12.53
N TYR A 56 1.77 7.42 -12.34
CA TYR A 56 2.43 6.67 -13.40
C TYR A 56 2.75 5.23 -12.95
N PRO A 57 2.83 4.27 -13.89
CA PRO A 57 3.31 2.92 -13.61
C PRO A 57 4.80 2.94 -13.28
N VAL A 58 5.22 2.14 -12.32
CA VAL A 58 6.62 1.88 -11.96
C VAL A 58 7.02 0.41 -12.17
N GLY A 59 6.06 -0.44 -12.54
CA GLY A 59 6.25 -1.84 -12.90
C GLY A 59 4.98 -2.43 -13.51
N ALA A 60 4.99 -3.72 -13.86
CA ALA A 60 3.87 -4.36 -14.58
C ALA A 60 2.50 -4.22 -13.88
N PHE A 61 2.50 -4.15 -12.55
CA PHE A 61 1.30 -4.00 -11.71
C PHE A 61 1.49 -3.02 -10.56
N HIS A 62 2.54 -2.20 -10.64
CA HIS A 62 2.96 -1.30 -9.57
C HIS A 62 2.81 0.13 -10.06
N TYR A 63 2.19 0.96 -9.23
CA TYR A 63 1.88 2.34 -9.57
C TYR A 63 2.34 3.27 -8.47
N LYS A 64 2.81 4.44 -8.90
CA LYS A 64 2.92 5.58 -7.99
C LYS A 64 1.57 6.27 -7.93
N VAL A 65 1.12 6.57 -6.72
CA VAL A 65 -0.18 7.20 -6.47
C VAL A 65 -0.05 8.47 -5.65
N GLN A 66 -1.03 9.34 -5.78
CA GLN A 66 -1.22 10.51 -4.93
C GLN A 66 -2.47 10.31 -4.07
N TYR A 67 -2.28 10.14 -2.76
CA TYR A 67 -3.40 10.04 -1.82
C TYR A 67 -4.13 11.38 -1.67
N LYS A 68 -5.46 11.35 -1.59
CA LYS A 68 -6.28 12.56 -1.43
C LYS A 68 -6.22 13.12 0.00
N THR A 69 -6.05 12.27 1.02
CA THR A 69 -6.25 12.63 2.44
C THR A 69 -5.03 12.47 3.33
N LEU A 70 -3.93 11.87 2.86
CA LEU A 70 -2.70 11.75 3.65
C LEU A 70 -1.80 12.98 3.45
N VAL A 71 -1.41 13.58 4.56
CA VAL A 71 -0.44 14.70 4.64
C VAL A 71 0.75 14.22 5.46
N THR A 72 1.98 14.50 5.03
CA THR A 72 3.21 14.16 5.76
C THR A 72 3.52 15.20 6.84
N ASP A 73 4.08 14.77 7.97
CA ASP A 73 4.37 15.63 9.15
C ASP A 73 5.46 16.69 8.91
N ASP A 74 6.28 16.52 7.87
CA ASP A 74 7.24 17.54 7.45
C ASP A 74 6.55 18.57 6.53
N GLU A 75 6.40 19.77 7.09
CA GLU A 75 6.25 21.06 6.41
C GLU A 75 4.83 21.55 6.02
N ARG A 76 4.53 22.68 6.65
CA ARG A 76 3.73 23.80 6.12
C ARG A 76 3.80 23.87 4.58
N TYR A 77 2.63 23.76 3.94
CA TYR A 77 2.40 24.16 2.54
C TYR A 77 3.38 23.60 1.50
N SER A 78 3.26 22.32 1.17
CA SER A 78 3.31 21.91 -0.24
C SER A 78 2.55 20.59 -0.41
N LYS A 79 1.90 20.40 -1.55
CA LYS A 79 1.27 19.12 -1.94
C LYS A 79 2.39 18.09 -2.14
N GLN A 80 2.99 17.58 -1.07
CA GLN A 80 4.13 16.70 -1.17
C GLN A 80 3.71 15.23 -1.04
N TYR A 81 3.56 14.66 -2.22
CA TYR A 81 3.59 13.26 -2.63
C TYR A 81 4.13 12.28 -1.58
N SER A 82 3.23 11.50 -0.96
CA SER A 82 3.60 10.21 -0.37
C SER A 82 3.97 9.25 -1.51
N ASN A 83 5.27 9.15 -1.83
CA ASN A 83 5.81 8.13 -2.71
C ASN A 83 5.64 6.77 -2.03
N LYS A 84 4.60 6.02 -2.38
CA LYS A 84 4.50 4.63 -1.95
C LYS A 84 4.25 3.75 -3.17
N GLU A 85 5.20 2.87 -3.42
CA GLU A 85 5.06 1.79 -4.39
C GLU A 85 3.93 0.89 -3.90
N ILE A 86 2.85 0.79 -4.70
CA ILE A 86 1.84 -0.23 -4.44
C ILE A 86 2.39 -1.51 -5.02
N TYR A 87 2.81 -2.40 -4.12
CA TYR A 87 3.11 -3.78 -4.44
C TYR A 87 1.78 -4.52 -4.62
N ASN A 88 1.32 -4.64 -5.85
CA ASN A 88 0.48 -5.77 -6.21
C ASN A 88 1.43 -6.96 -6.24
N ASN A 89 1.53 -7.65 -5.11
CA ASN A 89 2.21 -8.93 -5.05
C ASN A 89 1.57 -9.83 -6.11
N ARG A 90 2.38 -10.19 -7.11
CA ARG A 90 2.16 -11.40 -7.88
C ARG A 90 2.06 -12.53 -6.87
N PHE A 91 0.93 -13.22 -6.85
CA PHE A 91 0.87 -14.60 -6.38
C PHE A 91 1.42 -15.51 -7.46
#